data_AF-A0A1Q9P6Y8-F1
#
_entry.id   AF-A0A1Q9P6Y8-F1
#
_cell.length_a   1.000
_cell.length_b   1.000
_cell.length_c   1.000
_cell.angle_alpha   90.00
_cell.angle_beta   90.00
_cell.angle_gamma   90.00
#
_symmetry.space_group_name_H-M   'P 1'
#
loop_
_entity.id
_entity.type
_entity.pdbx_description
1 polymer ?
#
loop_
_entity_poly.entity_id
_entity_poly.type
_entity_poly.pdbx_seq_one_letter_code
_entity_poly.pdbx_strand_id
1 'polypeptide(L)'
;MTLRRRSLLIITLAIFGGVTLPVFLMYMPTLQPIGMVLDVDYITEGDYAGSFLACDNIGKVFILDQELNVLWESDIPERFVHEAEMMPNGNVMVADTAPGRIIELNISDPNDIVWEWDPTNPDHINWTELAINAGWSQEALEYVQTPTGDWTHTNDAEWVNGTRLGRSYDSLLISIRNFNLILEVNYTDTKEVIWWYGEPEDFDTLNHQHNPDIRDNGNIIICDSENRRIIEVDYNTKEVVWEFSLSFPRGELRWARDCDDIGNGTYMITDSNNGRIFFVDRAAGVITQEFGGYYLAQPYEADYIEIDGKNWILVGDPPSTSIILIDPDSDTFILFGNPVIPNYLRLFVGLFSVYYGFMFAAAFIQTDEESIIASLKKPEVYRELIMLTLSFIILLHVGSLYRYLVEFGLWGIMDQAIHAWAAG
;
A
#
# COMPACT_ATOMS: atom_id res chain seq x y z
N MET A 1 43.60 -28.73 23.55
CA MET A 1 43.34 -27.78 22.44
C MET A 1 44.64 -27.04 22.11
N THR A 2 45.18 -27.19 20.90
CA THR A 2 46.44 -26.50 20.51
C THR A 2 46.21 -24.99 20.42
N LEU A 3 47.23 -24.18 20.75
CA LEU A 3 47.15 -22.71 20.78
C LEU A 3 46.59 -22.13 19.47
N ARG A 4 46.95 -22.74 18.34
CA ARG A 4 46.52 -22.39 16.98
C ARG A 4 45.02 -22.58 16.74
N ARG A 5 44.38 -23.60 17.34
CA ARG A 5 42.92 -23.83 17.25
C ARG A 5 42.14 -22.80 18.08
N ARG A 6 42.66 -22.38 19.23
CA ARG A 6 42.06 -21.29 20.02
C ARG A 6 42.13 -19.96 19.26
N SER A 7 43.27 -19.66 18.65
CA SER A 7 43.43 -18.42 17.87
C SER A 7 42.50 -18.36 16.66
N LEU A 8 42.34 -19.45 15.90
CA LEU A 8 41.42 -19.47 14.76
C LEU A 8 39.95 -19.38 15.16
N LEU A 9 39.54 -20.07 16.24
CA LEU A 9 38.20 -19.95 16.78
C LEU A 9 37.90 -18.51 17.23
N ILE A 10 38.84 -17.90 17.96
CA ILE A 10 38.71 -16.51 18.40
C ILE A 10 38.65 -15.58 17.19
N ILE A 11 39.42 -15.83 16.13
CA ILE A 11 39.36 -15.06 14.89
C ILE A 11 38.01 -15.26 14.19
N THR A 12 37.49 -16.49 14.07
CA THR A 12 36.19 -16.76 13.46
C THR A 12 35.06 -16.11 14.27
N LEU A 13 35.05 -16.29 15.60
CA LEU A 13 34.08 -15.64 16.48
C LEU A 13 34.25 -14.11 16.52
N ALA A 14 35.46 -13.59 16.33
CA ALA A 14 35.70 -12.14 16.26
C ALA A 14 35.33 -11.56 14.89
N ILE A 15 35.49 -12.29 13.79
CA ILE A 15 35.03 -11.89 12.45
C ILE A 15 33.51 -11.96 12.41
N PHE A 16 32.90 -13.07 12.85
CA PHE A 16 31.45 -13.19 12.86
C PHE A 16 30.81 -12.29 13.92
N GLY A 17 31.32 -12.22 15.15
CA GLY A 17 30.86 -11.25 16.13
C GLY A 17 31.11 -9.81 15.66
N GLY A 18 32.26 -9.52 15.07
CA GLY A 18 32.65 -8.18 14.61
C GLY A 18 32.02 -7.72 13.29
N VAL A 19 31.46 -8.61 12.48
CA VAL A 19 30.72 -8.27 11.25
C VAL A 19 29.22 -8.42 11.47
N THR A 20 28.78 -9.54 12.02
CA THR A 20 27.34 -9.82 12.19
C THR A 20 26.72 -8.97 13.28
N LEU A 21 27.43 -8.63 14.38
CA LEU A 21 26.87 -7.76 15.43
C LEU A 21 26.73 -6.31 14.98
N PRO A 22 27.71 -5.68 14.29
CA PRO A 22 27.49 -4.35 13.72
C PRO A 22 26.43 -4.32 12.64
N VAL A 23 26.38 -5.32 11.75
CA VAL A 23 25.30 -5.45 10.76
C VAL A 23 23.95 -5.63 11.47
N PHE A 24 23.88 -6.44 12.52
CA PHE A 24 22.69 -6.60 13.37
C PHE A 24 22.27 -5.29 14.04
N LEU A 25 23.22 -4.51 14.58
CA LEU A 25 22.94 -3.23 15.23
C LEU A 25 22.57 -2.12 14.22
N MET A 26 23.03 -2.20 12.97
CA MET A 26 22.62 -1.28 11.88
C MET A 26 21.15 -1.42 11.52
N TYR A 27 20.54 -2.60 11.76
CA TYR A 27 19.13 -2.87 11.44
C TYR A 27 18.22 -2.90 12.66
N MET A 28 18.70 -2.48 13.84
CA MET A 28 17.81 -2.29 15.00
C MET A 28 16.74 -1.25 14.63
N PRO A 29 15.45 -1.52 14.87
CA PRO A 29 14.39 -0.65 14.41
C PRO A 29 14.48 0.64 15.24
N THR A 30 14.62 1.76 14.56
CA THR A 30 14.29 3.05 15.15
C THR A 30 12.78 3.11 15.27
N LEU A 31 12.26 3.54 16.42
CA LEU A 31 10.84 3.88 16.52
C LEU A 31 10.59 5.03 15.54
N GLN A 32 9.72 4.79 14.57
CA GLN A 32 9.19 5.81 13.66
C GLN A 32 7.68 5.91 13.89
N PRO A 33 7.06 7.07 13.63
CA PRO A 33 5.63 7.24 13.88
C PRO A 33 4.76 6.52 12.86
N ILE A 34 5.27 6.31 11.63
CA ILE A 34 4.53 5.67 10.54
C ILE A 34 4.49 4.14 10.65
N GLY A 35 3.28 3.59 10.50
CA GLY A 35 3.00 2.16 10.37
C GLY A 35 3.19 1.65 8.94
N MET A 36 2.27 0.77 8.51
CA MET A 36 2.15 0.41 7.10
C MET A 36 1.41 1.55 6.40
N VAL A 37 2.14 2.42 5.71
CA VAL A 37 1.60 3.56 4.96
C VAL A 37 0.75 3.01 3.81
N LEU A 38 -0.56 3.27 3.84
CA LEU A 38 -1.51 2.77 2.83
C LEU A 38 -1.75 3.77 1.72
N ASP A 39 -1.64 5.07 2.04
CA ASP A 39 -1.74 6.20 1.14
C ASP A 39 -0.91 7.38 1.73
N VAL A 40 -0.36 8.21 0.84
CA VAL A 40 0.43 9.39 1.16
C VAL A 40 0.39 10.49 0.08
N ASP A 41 -0.07 11.67 0.49
CA ASP A 41 -0.08 12.89 -0.31
C ASP A 41 1.05 13.86 0.04
N TYR A 42 1.42 14.71 -0.92
CA TYR A 42 2.26 15.89 -0.66
C TYR A 42 1.45 17.18 -0.56
N ILE A 43 1.53 17.84 0.59
CA ILE A 43 0.81 19.08 0.84
C ILE A 43 1.55 20.25 0.17
N THR A 44 0.93 20.86 -0.85
CA THR A 44 1.54 21.95 -1.63
C THR A 44 1.21 23.35 -1.12
N GLU A 45 0.14 23.50 -0.32
CA GLU A 45 -0.34 24.79 0.14
C GLU A 45 -0.84 24.78 1.60
N GLY A 46 -1.15 25.97 2.13
CA GLY A 46 -1.59 26.14 3.52
C GLY A 46 -0.47 26.06 4.56
N ASP A 47 -0.86 25.89 5.82
CA ASP A 47 0.07 25.95 6.97
C ASP A 47 1.01 24.73 7.06
N TYR A 48 0.67 23.65 6.37
CA TYR A 48 1.46 22.41 6.32
C TYR A 48 2.19 22.21 4.99
N ALA A 49 2.24 23.22 4.12
CA ALA A 49 2.94 23.13 2.84
C ALA A 49 4.38 22.61 3.01
N GLY A 50 4.75 21.62 2.19
CA GLY A 50 6.03 20.93 2.26
C GLY A 50 6.06 19.66 3.11
N SER A 51 4.90 19.28 3.67
CA SER A 51 4.72 18.09 4.51
C SER A 51 4.01 16.98 3.75
N PHE A 52 3.96 15.79 4.34
CA PHE A 52 3.18 14.66 3.85
C PHE A 52 1.91 14.50 4.67
N LEU A 53 0.75 14.31 4.02
CA LEU A 53 -0.42 13.72 4.65
C LEU A 53 -0.32 12.21 4.41
N ALA A 54 -0.51 11.38 5.43
CA ALA A 54 -0.41 9.94 5.28
C ALA A 54 -1.38 9.22 6.20
N CYS A 55 -1.82 8.04 5.77
CA CYS A 55 -2.66 7.15 6.57
C CYS A 55 -2.05 5.75 6.70
N ASP A 56 -2.44 5.02 7.76
CA ASP A 56 -1.90 3.69 8.03
C ASP A 56 -2.94 2.62 8.38
N ASN A 57 -2.44 1.38 8.38
CA ASN A 57 -3.24 0.20 8.64
C ASN A 57 -3.84 0.10 10.06
N ILE A 58 -3.40 0.91 11.03
CA ILE A 58 -3.92 0.89 12.40
C ILE A 58 -4.93 2.02 12.67
N GLY A 59 -5.25 2.81 11.64
CA GLY A 59 -6.30 3.83 11.69
C GLY A 59 -5.80 5.23 12.02
N LYS A 60 -4.49 5.45 11.89
CA LYS A 60 -3.94 6.78 12.12
C LYS A 60 -3.86 7.55 10.82
N VAL A 61 -4.18 8.84 10.91
CA VAL A 61 -3.99 9.82 9.84
C VAL A 61 -3.13 10.94 10.41
N PHE A 62 -2.06 11.29 9.70
CA PHE A 62 -1.06 12.23 10.20
C PHE A 62 -0.60 13.19 9.12
N ILE A 63 -0.14 14.35 9.56
CA ILE A 63 0.71 15.23 8.77
C ILE A 63 2.13 15.16 9.33
N LEU A 64 3.10 14.90 8.46
CA LEU A 64 4.50 14.63 8.79
C LEU A 64 5.43 15.57 8.02
N ASP A 65 6.44 16.14 8.68
CA ASP A 65 7.52 16.81 7.96
C ASP A 65 8.45 15.81 7.24
N GLN A 66 9.43 16.32 6.49
CA GLN A 66 10.40 15.53 5.74
C GLN A 66 11.35 14.70 6.64
N GLU A 67 11.41 15.02 7.94
CA GLU A 67 12.12 14.24 8.95
C GLU A 67 11.22 13.23 9.68
N LEU A 68 9.95 13.10 9.25
CA LEU A 68 8.89 12.31 9.86
C LEU A 68 8.55 12.72 11.29
N ASN A 69 8.69 14.01 11.63
CA ASN A 69 8.08 14.53 12.86
C ASN A 69 6.59 14.74 12.61
N VAL A 70 5.76 14.28 13.55
CA VAL A 70 4.31 14.47 13.53
C VAL A 70 3.98 15.94 13.81
N LEU A 71 3.35 16.59 12.84
CA LEU A 71 2.87 17.98 12.93
C LEU A 71 1.38 18.03 13.31
N TRP A 72 0.61 17.06 12.86
CA TRP A 72 -0.82 16.88 13.15
C TRP A 72 -1.14 15.37 13.13
N GLU A 73 -2.07 14.93 13.96
CA GLU A 73 -2.45 13.51 14.08
C GLU A 73 -3.87 13.37 14.59
N SER A 74 -4.66 12.52 13.93
CA SER A 74 -5.97 12.07 14.40
C SER A 74 -5.97 10.56 14.66
N ASP A 75 -6.57 10.19 15.79
CA ASP A 75 -6.89 8.80 16.16
C ASP A 75 -8.41 8.52 16.04
N ILE A 76 -9.18 9.41 15.37
CA ILE A 76 -10.61 9.17 15.13
C ILE A 76 -10.84 7.98 14.20
N PRO A 77 -10.17 7.90 13.02
CA PRO A 77 -10.42 6.80 12.10
C PRO A 77 -10.09 5.47 12.77
N GLU A 78 -10.79 4.43 12.36
CA GLU A 78 -10.46 3.07 12.78
C GLU A 78 -9.54 2.41 11.75
N ARG A 79 -9.23 1.13 11.97
CA ARG A 79 -8.18 0.41 11.25
C ARG A 79 -8.37 0.45 9.74
N PHE A 80 -7.25 0.33 9.03
CA PHE A 80 -7.19 0.24 7.56
C PHE A 80 -7.74 1.45 6.83
N VAL A 81 -7.40 2.66 7.26
CA VAL A 81 -7.65 3.84 6.43
C VAL A 81 -6.87 3.67 5.13
N HIS A 82 -7.57 3.62 4.02
CA HIS A 82 -6.94 3.42 2.70
C HIS A 82 -6.65 4.71 1.97
N GLU A 83 -7.30 5.81 2.35
CA GLU A 83 -7.28 7.09 1.64
C GLU A 83 -7.46 8.25 2.61
N ALA A 84 -6.64 9.28 2.48
CA ALA A 84 -6.82 10.56 3.15
C ALA A 84 -6.32 11.73 2.30
N GLU A 85 -7.22 12.62 1.92
CA GLU A 85 -6.95 13.74 1.01
C GLU A 85 -7.05 15.10 1.73
N MET A 86 -6.21 16.06 1.34
CA MET A 86 -6.36 17.46 1.73
C MET A 86 -7.51 18.14 0.96
N MET A 87 -8.54 18.58 1.67
CA MET A 87 -9.71 19.23 1.07
C MET A 87 -9.43 20.70 0.72
N PRO A 88 -10.12 21.30 -0.28
CA PRO A 88 -9.94 22.71 -0.66
C PRO A 88 -10.23 23.74 0.44
N ASN A 89 -10.98 23.35 1.47
CA ASN A 89 -11.26 24.18 2.65
C ASN A 89 -10.16 24.09 3.73
N GLY A 90 -9.14 23.25 3.51
CA GLY A 90 -8.00 23.00 4.40
C GLY A 90 -8.19 21.85 5.39
N ASN A 91 -9.37 21.23 5.45
CA ASN A 91 -9.62 20.04 6.27
C ASN A 91 -9.05 18.77 5.61
N VAL A 92 -9.15 17.64 6.33
CA VAL A 92 -8.69 16.33 5.83
C VAL A 92 -9.90 15.43 5.64
N MET A 93 -10.13 14.96 4.42
CA MET A 93 -11.11 13.91 4.16
C MET A 93 -10.44 12.54 4.35
N VAL A 94 -11.18 11.57 4.87
CA VAL A 94 -10.68 10.23 5.17
C VAL A 94 -11.70 9.18 4.74
N ALA A 95 -11.25 8.17 3.99
CA ALA A 95 -11.98 6.92 3.82
C ALA A 95 -11.76 6.02 5.04
N ASP A 96 -12.64 6.13 6.04
CA ASP A 96 -12.61 5.37 7.29
C ASP A 96 -13.15 3.95 7.03
N THR A 97 -12.25 3.07 6.54
CA THR A 97 -12.62 1.78 5.93
C THR A 97 -13.29 0.81 6.88
N ALA A 98 -12.73 0.56 8.06
CA ALA A 98 -13.28 -0.46 8.97
C ALA A 98 -14.73 -0.15 9.43
N PRO A 99 -15.08 1.11 9.77
CA PRO A 99 -16.47 1.50 10.03
C PRO A 99 -17.28 1.64 8.74
N GLY A 100 -16.61 1.81 7.60
CA GLY A 100 -17.21 1.80 6.28
C GLY A 100 -17.81 3.12 5.86
N ARG A 101 -17.25 4.26 6.29
CA ARG A 101 -17.79 5.61 6.11
C ARG A 101 -16.74 6.58 5.55
N ILE A 102 -17.17 7.75 5.08
CA ILE A 102 -16.29 8.87 4.75
C ILE A 102 -16.47 9.96 5.81
N ILE A 103 -15.36 10.49 6.32
CA ILE A 103 -15.38 11.58 7.31
C ILE A 103 -14.48 12.72 6.86
N GLU A 104 -14.84 13.93 7.28
CA GLU A 104 -13.98 15.10 7.17
C GLU A 104 -13.56 15.56 8.56
N LEU A 105 -12.26 15.64 8.78
CA LEU A 105 -11.63 16.01 10.04
C LEU A 105 -11.20 17.48 10.00
N ASN A 106 -11.50 18.19 11.08
CA ASN A 106 -11.12 19.58 11.24
C ASN A 106 -9.59 19.72 11.38
N ILE A 107 -8.96 20.45 10.48
CA ILE A 107 -7.50 20.66 10.53
C ILE A 107 -7.04 21.39 11.80
N SER A 108 -7.91 22.21 12.40
CA SER A 108 -7.63 22.96 13.63
C SER A 108 -7.89 22.16 14.92
N ASP A 109 -8.67 21.09 14.85
CA ASP A 109 -8.92 20.16 15.96
C ASP A 109 -9.00 18.71 15.43
N PRO A 110 -7.93 17.91 15.55
CA PRO A 110 -7.90 16.55 15.01
C PRO A 110 -8.92 15.59 15.61
N ASN A 111 -9.67 16.00 16.65
CA ASN A 111 -10.71 15.20 17.30
C ASN A 111 -12.13 15.66 16.93
N ASP A 112 -12.29 16.49 15.91
CA ASP A 112 -13.58 17.03 15.48
C ASP A 112 -13.92 16.56 14.05
N ILE A 113 -15.01 15.80 13.93
CA ILE A 113 -15.61 15.40 12.65
C ILE A 113 -16.59 16.50 12.23
N VAL A 114 -16.30 17.20 11.14
CA VAL A 114 -17.13 18.32 10.65
C VAL A 114 -18.11 17.91 9.55
N TRP A 115 -17.85 16.79 8.89
CA TRP A 115 -18.73 16.18 7.90
C TRP A 115 -18.58 14.65 7.91
N GLU A 116 -19.65 13.94 7.58
CA GLU A 116 -19.67 12.48 7.54
C GLU A 116 -20.69 12.00 6.50
N TRP A 117 -20.33 10.98 5.73
CA TRP A 117 -21.26 10.16 4.96
C TRP A 117 -21.08 8.70 5.36
N ASP A 118 -22.19 8.06 5.69
CA ASP A 118 -22.21 6.73 6.32
C ASP A 118 -23.26 5.88 5.59
N PRO A 119 -22.85 4.80 4.90
CA PRO A 119 -23.74 3.93 4.15
C PRO A 119 -24.68 3.10 5.03
N THR A 120 -24.46 3.06 6.35
CA THR A 120 -25.37 2.45 7.32
C THR A 120 -26.46 3.42 7.78
N ASN A 121 -26.29 4.72 7.55
CA ASN A 121 -27.22 5.74 7.98
C ASN A 121 -28.35 5.92 6.94
N PRO A 122 -29.62 5.63 7.31
CA PRO A 122 -30.75 5.73 6.39
C PRO A 122 -31.09 7.18 5.98
N ASP A 123 -30.59 8.19 6.70
CA ASP A 123 -30.72 9.60 6.30
C ASP A 123 -29.70 9.99 5.21
N HIS A 124 -28.63 9.20 5.03
CA HIS A 124 -27.61 9.42 4.00
C HIS A 124 -27.88 8.61 2.74
N ILE A 125 -28.36 7.37 2.87
CA ILE A 125 -28.68 6.52 1.71
C ILE A 125 -29.82 5.54 2.01
N ASN A 126 -30.73 5.40 1.06
CA ASN A 126 -31.73 4.35 1.02
C ASN A 126 -31.36 3.32 -0.05
N TRP A 127 -30.64 2.27 0.35
CA TRP A 127 -30.16 1.21 -0.55
C TRP A 127 -31.27 0.55 -1.37
N THR A 128 -32.46 0.36 -0.78
CA THR A 128 -33.57 -0.27 -1.49
C THR A 128 -34.10 0.63 -2.60
N GLU A 129 -34.20 1.93 -2.34
CA GLU A 129 -34.62 2.90 -3.35
C GLU A 129 -33.59 3.05 -4.46
N LEU A 130 -32.30 3.14 -4.11
CA LEU A 130 -31.21 3.17 -5.09
C LEU A 130 -31.24 1.92 -5.98
N ALA A 131 -31.32 0.73 -5.39
CA ALA A 131 -31.36 -0.54 -6.13
C ALA A 131 -32.54 -0.61 -7.11
N ILE A 132 -33.74 -0.21 -6.68
CA ILE A 132 -34.94 -0.19 -7.53
C ILE A 132 -34.77 0.81 -8.68
N ASN A 133 -34.25 2.00 -8.40
CA ASN A 133 -34.04 3.04 -9.40
C ASN A 133 -32.95 2.66 -10.41
N ALA A 134 -31.91 1.95 -9.94
CA ALA A 134 -30.82 1.44 -10.78
C ALA A 134 -31.22 0.19 -11.58
N GLY A 135 -32.30 -0.51 -11.18
CA GLY A 135 -32.72 -1.75 -11.81
C GLY A 135 -31.83 -2.94 -11.46
N TRP A 136 -31.23 -2.93 -10.26
CA TRP A 136 -30.37 -4.00 -9.77
C TRP A 136 -31.12 -5.34 -9.63
N SER A 137 -30.34 -6.41 -9.69
CA SER A 137 -30.79 -7.78 -9.44
C SER A 137 -31.33 -7.98 -8.02
N GLN A 138 -32.06 -9.08 -7.84
CA GLN A 138 -32.60 -9.45 -6.53
C GLN A 138 -31.47 -9.83 -5.57
N GLU A 139 -30.43 -10.47 -6.09
CA GLU A 139 -29.22 -10.85 -5.38
C GLU A 139 -28.50 -9.61 -4.83
N ALA A 140 -28.32 -8.58 -5.65
CA ALA A 140 -27.73 -7.30 -5.22
C ALA A 140 -28.55 -6.64 -4.09
N LEU A 141 -29.89 -6.64 -4.21
CA LEU A 141 -30.77 -6.07 -3.19
C LEU A 141 -30.66 -6.82 -1.85
N GLU A 142 -30.54 -8.14 -1.87
CA GLU A 142 -30.35 -8.97 -0.66
C GLU A 142 -28.99 -8.71 0.00
N TYR A 143 -27.95 -8.52 -0.81
CA TYR A 143 -26.60 -8.23 -0.34
C TYR A 143 -26.52 -6.93 0.47
N VAL A 144 -27.03 -5.83 -0.08
CA VAL A 144 -27.00 -4.49 0.56
C VAL A 144 -27.96 -4.35 1.75
N GLN A 145 -28.73 -5.38 2.09
CA GLN A 145 -29.60 -5.39 3.26
C GLN A 145 -29.01 -6.15 4.46
N THR A 146 -27.82 -6.74 4.29
CA THR A 146 -27.24 -7.64 5.30
C THR A 146 -25.85 -7.15 5.73
N PRO A 147 -25.75 -6.09 6.57
CA PRO A 147 -24.47 -5.62 7.07
C PRO A 147 -23.72 -6.71 7.82
N THR A 148 -22.47 -6.96 7.44
CA THR A 148 -21.59 -7.93 8.10
C THR A 148 -20.17 -7.40 8.18
N GLY A 149 -19.57 -7.43 9.38
CA GLY A 149 -18.16 -7.09 9.61
C GLY A 149 -17.66 -5.91 8.77
N ASP A 150 -16.66 -6.19 7.94
CA ASP A 150 -16.14 -5.32 6.89
C ASP A 150 -17.12 -5.23 5.70
N TRP A 151 -18.22 -4.49 5.92
CA TRP A 151 -19.38 -4.58 5.05
C TRP A 151 -19.18 -3.89 3.70
N THR A 152 -18.77 -2.63 3.71
CA THR A 152 -18.57 -1.82 2.50
C THR A 152 -17.13 -1.90 1.99
N HIS A 153 -16.17 -2.02 2.90
CA HIS A 153 -14.75 -1.87 2.63
C HIS A 153 -14.51 -0.63 1.75
N THR A 154 -14.97 0.53 2.21
CA THR A 154 -14.75 1.79 1.48
C THR A 154 -13.25 2.04 1.41
N ASN A 155 -12.71 2.01 0.21
CA ASN A 155 -11.26 1.97 0.00
C ASN A 155 -10.70 3.21 -0.68
N ASP A 156 -11.57 4.12 -1.11
CA ASP A 156 -11.19 5.35 -1.76
C ASP A 156 -12.34 6.39 -1.70
N ALA A 157 -11.98 7.66 -1.67
CA ALA A 157 -12.88 8.79 -1.84
C ALA A 157 -12.12 9.99 -2.43
N GLU A 158 -12.50 10.45 -3.61
CA GLU A 158 -11.82 11.53 -4.34
C GLU A 158 -12.69 12.80 -4.35
N TRP A 159 -12.06 13.97 -4.14
CA TRP A 159 -12.75 15.25 -4.27
C TRP A 159 -13.10 15.62 -5.72
N VAL A 160 -14.40 15.84 -5.97
CA VAL A 160 -14.87 16.32 -7.27
C VAL A 160 -15.25 17.79 -7.21
N ASN A 161 -14.40 18.64 -7.79
CA ASN A 161 -14.69 20.06 -8.00
C ASN A 161 -15.79 20.22 -9.07
N GLY A 162 -17.01 20.46 -8.63
CA GLY A 162 -18.15 20.56 -9.53
C GLY A 162 -18.12 21.79 -10.42
N THR A 163 -17.43 22.86 -10.03
CA THR A 163 -17.27 24.05 -10.88
C THR A 163 -16.49 23.72 -12.16
N ARG A 164 -15.49 22.83 -12.09
CA ARG A 164 -14.77 22.33 -13.29
C ARG A 164 -15.71 21.59 -14.26
N LEU A 165 -16.76 20.98 -13.73
CA LEU A 165 -17.78 20.23 -14.47
C LEU A 165 -19.04 21.07 -14.79
N GLY A 166 -19.04 22.37 -14.49
CA GLY A 166 -20.17 23.26 -14.73
C GLY A 166 -21.36 23.07 -13.78
N ARG A 167 -21.13 22.47 -12.61
CA ARG A 167 -22.12 22.24 -11.54
C ARG A 167 -22.02 23.34 -10.48
N SER A 168 -23.06 23.47 -9.64
CA SER A 168 -23.13 24.45 -8.55
C SER A 168 -22.85 23.85 -7.17
N TYR A 169 -22.48 22.58 -7.12
CA TYR A 169 -22.17 21.81 -5.93
C TYR A 169 -20.89 21.03 -6.21
N ASP A 170 -20.12 20.76 -5.18
CA ASP A 170 -19.02 19.79 -5.23
C ASP A 170 -19.49 18.44 -4.68
N SER A 171 -18.77 17.38 -5.05
CA SER A 171 -19.11 16.00 -4.74
C SER A 171 -17.87 15.21 -4.31
N LEU A 172 -18.10 14.01 -3.79
CA LEU A 172 -17.07 12.99 -3.56
C LEU A 172 -17.35 11.80 -4.46
N LEU A 173 -16.32 11.24 -5.09
CA LEU A 173 -16.39 10.00 -5.84
C LEU A 173 -15.84 8.88 -4.96
N ILE A 174 -16.69 7.96 -4.52
CA ILE A 174 -16.42 7.00 -3.45
C ILE A 174 -16.42 5.59 -4.02
N SER A 175 -15.39 4.81 -3.70
CA SER A 175 -15.34 3.38 -4.02
C SER A 175 -15.79 2.53 -2.85
N ILE A 176 -16.84 1.74 -3.07
CA ILE A 176 -17.32 0.72 -2.14
C ILE A 176 -16.90 -0.65 -2.69
N ARG A 177 -15.71 -1.08 -2.28
CA ARG A 177 -15.03 -2.25 -2.86
C ARG A 177 -15.86 -3.52 -2.78
N ASN A 178 -16.43 -3.83 -1.61
CA ASN A 178 -17.17 -5.09 -1.42
C ASN A 178 -18.51 -5.11 -2.16
N PHE A 179 -19.00 -3.95 -2.59
CA PHE A 179 -20.25 -3.83 -3.35
C PHE A 179 -20.00 -3.81 -4.86
N ASN A 180 -18.75 -3.89 -5.32
CA ASN A 180 -18.38 -3.70 -6.72
C ASN A 180 -18.98 -2.39 -7.29
N LEU A 181 -18.98 -1.34 -6.49
CA LEU A 181 -19.80 -0.14 -6.72
C LEU A 181 -19.00 1.14 -6.45
N ILE A 182 -19.06 2.06 -7.41
CA ILE A 182 -18.65 3.45 -7.23
C ILE A 182 -19.89 4.31 -7.08
N LEU A 183 -19.85 5.27 -6.16
CA LEU A 183 -20.89 6.27 -5.94
C LEU A 183 -20.31 7.66 -6.10
N GLU A 184 -21.06 8.58 -6.68
CA GLU A 184 -20.79 10.00 -6.52
C GLU A 184 -21.82 10.60 -5.55
N VAL A 185 -21.35 11.21 -4.47
CA VAL A 185 -22.17 11.77 -3.40
C VAL A 185 -22.05 13.29 -3.39
N ASN A 186 -23.17 13.98 -3.30
CA ASN A 186 -23.18 15.44 -3.19
C ASN A 186 -22.62 15.88 -1.83
N TYR A 187 -21.46 16.53 -1.82
CA TYR A 187 -20.77 16.95 -0.60
C TYR A 187 -21.36 18.24 0.00
N THR A 188 -21.55 19.27 -0.84
CA THR A 188 -21.87 20.63 -0.38
C THR A 188 -23.34 20.90 -0.06
N ASP A 189 -24.29 20.07 -0.53
CA ASP A 189 -25.72 20.38 -0.48
C ASP A 189 -26.53 19.30 0.28
N THR A 190 -26.57 18.07 -0.22
CA THR A 190 -27.61 17.11 0.20
C THR A 190 -27.12 15.78 0.77
N LYS A 191 -25.85 15.38 0.58
CA LYS A 191 -25.34 14.02 0.83
C LYS A 191 -26.03 12.92 0.02
N GLU A 192 -26.84 13.28 -0.97
CA GLU A 192 -27.51 12.32 -1.85
C GLU A 192 -26.51 11.71 -2.84
N VAL A 193 -26.73 10.44 -3.17
CA VAL A 193 -26.07 9.78 -4.31
C VAL A 193 -26.63 10.38 -5.60
N ILE A 194 -25.76 11.02 -6.38
CA ILE A 194 -26.11 11.69 -7.64
C ILE A 194 -25.69 10.89 -8.88
N TRP A 195 -24.77 9.95 -8.72
CA TRP A 195 -24.31 9.04 -9.77
C TRP A 195 -23.78 7.74 -9.15
N TRP A 196 -23.75 6.66 -9.93
CA TRP A 196 -23.18 5.38 -9.54
C TRP A 196 -22.73 4.55 -10.75
N TYR A 197 -21.80 3.63 -10.56
CA TYR A 197 -21.41 2.64 -11.57
C TYR A 197 -21.00 1.33 -10.92
N GLY A 198 -21.45 0.22 -11.50
CA GLY A 198 -21.40 -1.10 -10.88
C GLY A 198 -22.69 -1.51 -10.18
N GLU A 199 -22.69 -2.74 -9.71
CA GLU A 199 -23.80 -3.39 -9.02
C GLU A 199 -23.24 -4.47 -8.06
N PRO A 200 -23.73 -4.56 -6.81
CA PRO A 200 -23.38 -5.65 -5.91
C PRO A 200 -23.62 -7.02 -6.55
N GLU A 201 -22.70 -7.97 -6.35
CA GLU A 201 -22.72 -9.30 -6.97
C GLU A 201 -22.57 -9.34 -8.51
N ASP A 202 -22.42 -8.20 -9.20
CA ASP A 202 -22.06 -8.16 -10.63
C ASP A 202 -20.55 -8.00 -10.82
N PHE A 203 -19.85 -9.13 -10.78
CA PHE A 203 -18.40 -9.20 -10.94
C PHE A 203 -17.92 -8.93 -12.38
N ASP A 204 -18.80 -8.92 -13.39
CA ASP A 204 -18.43 -8.66 -14.78
C ASP A 204 -18.29 -7.15 -15.05
N THR A 205 -19.13 -6.34 -14.42
CA THR A 205 -19.08 -4.87 -14.54
C THR A 205 -17.91 -4.28 -13.75
N LEU A 206 -17.79 -4.63 -12.46
CA LEU A 206 -16.68 -4.26 -11.59
C LEU A 206 -16.39 -5.42 -10.62
N ASN A 207 -15.15 -5.58 -10.22
CA ASN A 207 -14.77 -6.61 -9.26
C ASN A 207 -13.69 -6.08 -8.32
N HIS A 208 -14.13 -5.71 -7.11
CA HIS A 208 -13.30 -5.13 -6.05
C HIS A 208 -12.39 -4.00 -6.57
N GLN A 209 -13.00 -3.02 -7.20
CA GLN A 209 -12.34 -1.86 -7.80
C GLN A 209 -11.67 -0.95 -6.76
N HIS A 210 -10.75 -0.12 -7.22
CA HIS A 210 -10.07 0.93 -6.47
C HIS A 210 -9.95 2.21 -7.31
N ASN A 211 -9.56 3.30 -6.65
CA ASN A 211 -9.25 4.63 -7.19
C ASN A 211 -10.08 5.03 -8.43
N PRO A 212 -11.40 5.28 -8.27
CA PRO A 212 -12.15 6.06 -9.24
C PRO A 212 -11.69 7.53 -9.29
N ASP A 213 -10.98 7.93 -10.34
CA ASP A 213 -10.55 9.31 -10.57
C ASP A 213 -11.34 9.98 -11.71
N ILE A 214 -11.69 11.26 -11.55
CA ILE A 214 -12.42 12.05 -12.54
C ILE A 214 -11.48 12.86 -13.45
N ARG A 215 -11.59 12.56 -14.74
CA ARG A 215 -10.79 13.19 -15.79
C ARG A 215 -11.29 14.59 -16.12
N ASP A 216 -10.43 15.39 -16.75
CA ASP A 216 -10.75 16.72 -17.30
C ASP A 216 -11.95 16.74 -18.26
N ASN A 217 -12.20 15.64 -18.98
CA ASN A 217 -13.34 15.51 -19.89
C ASN A 217 -14.64 15.07 -19.18
N GLY A 218 -14.58 14.84 -17.87
CA GLY A 218 -15.66 14.36 -17.01
C GLY A 218 -15.83 12.85 -16.99
N ASN A 219 -15.06 12.07 -17.76
CA ASN A 219 -15.07 10.61 -17.67
C ASN A 219 -14.37 10.14 -16.40
N ILE A 220 -14.62 8.90 -15.99
CA ILE A 220 -14.03 8.32 -14.77
C ILE A 220 -13.08 7.21 -15.18
N ILE A 221 -11.83 7.27 -14.72
CA ILE A 221 -10.87 6.15 -14.79
C ILE A 221 -11.07 5.27 -13.54
N ILE A 222 -10.98 3.96 -13.69
CA ILE A 222 -11.23 3.00 -12.60
C ILE A 222 -10.22 1.86 -12.68
N CYS A 223 -9.66 1.52 -11.53
CA CYS A 223 -8.84 0.34 -11.36
C CYS A 223 -9.75 -0.85 -11.02
N ASP A 224 -10.18 -1.59 -12.03
CA ASP A 224 -11.04 -2.77 -11.88
C ASP A 224 -10.18 -4.00 -11.51
N SER A 225 -9.73 -4.01 -10.25
CA SER A 225 -8.55 -4.74 -9.78
C SER A 225 -8.63 -6.26 -10.00
N GLU A 226 -9.73 -6.91 -9.61
CA GLU A 226 -9.85 -8.37 -9.71
C GLU A 226 -10.24 -8.83 -11.13
N ASN A 227 -10.76 -7.92 -11.96
CA ASN A 227 -10.89 -8.12 -13.40
C ASN A 227 -9.59 -7.82 -14.16
N ARG A 228 -8.54 -7.36 -13.45
CA ARG A 228 -7.17 -7.18 -13.96
C ARG A 228 -7.10 -6.24 -15.16
N ARG A 229 -7.89 -5.17 -15.10
CA ARG A 229 -7.97 -4.15 -16.14
C ARG A 229 -8.09 -2.75 -15.53
N ILE A 230 -7.78 -1.76 -16.34
CA ILE A 230 -8.12 -0.36 -16.09
C ILE A 230 -9.18 0.00 -17.11
N ILE A 231 -10.26 0.65 -16.68
CA ILE A 231 -11.33 1.10 -17.57
C ILE A 231 -11.50 2.60 -17.47
N GLU A 232 -11.97 3.21 -18.56
CA GLU A 232 -12.50 4.56 -18.54
C GLU A 232 -13.98 4.51 -18.92
N VAL A 233 -14.82 5.08 -18.07
CA VAL A 233 -16.27 5.09 -18.20
C VAL A 233 -16.72 6.49 -18.58
N ASP A 234 -17.55 6.60 -19.63
CA ASP A 234 -18.26 7.84 -19.93
C ASP A 234 -19.29 8.13 -18.84
N TYR A 235 -19.17 9.29 -18.21
CA TYR A 235 -20.02 9.67 -17.09
C TYR A 235 -21.52 9.66 -17.42
N ASN A 236 -21.89 10.10 -18.63
CA ASN A 236 -23.29 10.28 -18.99
C ASN A 236 -23.93 8.99 -19.52
N THR A 237 -23.20 8.25 -20.36
CA THR A 237 -23.73 7.02 -20.98
C THR A 237 -23.48 5.78 -20.13
N LYS A 238 -22.54 5.84 -19.17
CA LYS A 238 -22.02 4.70 -18.40
C LYS A 238 -21.39 3.62 -19.27
N GLU A 239 -20.98 3.96 -20.49
CA GLU A 239 -20.28 3.03 -21.39
C GLU A 239 -18.78 3.05 -21.12
N VAL A 240 -18.13 1.88 -21.15
CA VAL A 240 -16.67 1.79 -21.16
C VAL A 240 -16.15 2.29 -22.51
N VAL A 241 -15.43 3.42 -22.50
CA VAL A 241 -14.91 4.09 -23.70
C VAL A 241 -13.43 3.80 -23.95
N TRP A 242 -12.74 3.23 -22.96
CA TRP A 242 -11.36 2.76 -23.06
C TRP A 242 -11.12 1.65 -22.04
N GLU A 243 -10.26 0.69 -22.39
CA GLU A 243 -9.84 -0.40 -21.52
C GLU A 243 -8.35 -0.67 -21.76
N PHE A 244 -7.61 -0.92 -20.68
CA PHE A 244 -6.26 -1.43 -20.70
C PHE A 244 -6.13 -2.69 -19.86
N SER A 245 -5.58 -3.72 -20.48
CA SER A 245 -5.24 -4.98 -19.84
C SER A 245 -3.91 -5.49 -20.39
N LEU A 246 -3.22 -6.30 -19.59
CA LEU A 246 -1.96 -6.92 -19.98
C LEU A 246 -2.15 -8.42 -20.19
N SER A 247 -1.40 -8.96 -21.14
CA SER A 247 -1.32 -10.40 -21.38
C SER A 247 0.09 -10.81 -21.79
N PHE A 248 0.33 -12.12 -21.85
CA PHE A 248 1.61 -12.70 -22.27
C PHE A 248 2.11 -12.08 -23.60
N PRO A 249 3.41 -11.70 -23.72
CA PRO A 249 4.51 -11.95 -22.79
C PRO A 249 4.74 -10.87 -21.72
N ARG A 250 3.88 -9.84 -21.63
CA ARG A 250 4.07 -8.68 -20.74
C ARG A 250 3.58 -8.90 -19.31
N GLY A 251 3.03 -10.10 -19.01
CA GLY A 251 2.38 -10.40 -17.74
C GLY A 251 0.90 -10.00 -17.74
N GLU A 252 0.25 -10.10 -16.59
CA GLU A 252 -1.11 -9.61 -16.32
C GLU A 252 -1.01 -8.59 -15.20
N LEU A 253 -1.96 -7.64 -15.14
CA LEU A 253 -2.15 -6.87 -13.91
C LEU A 253 -2.55 -7.85 -12.81
N ARG A 254 -1.92 -7.74 -11.65
CA ARG A 254 -2.22 -8.62 -10.52
C ARG A 254 -3.11 -7.96 -9.51
N TRP A 255 -2.90 -6.67 -9.28
CA TRP A 255 -3.71 -5.87 -8.38
C TRP A 255 -3.46 -4.41 -8.69
N ALA A 256 -4.17 -3.88 -9.69
CA ALA A 256 -4.16 -2.46 -9.96
C ALA A 256 -4.96 -1.79 -8.84
N ARG A 257 -4.28 -1.05 -7.96
CA ARG A 257 -4.92 -0.35 -6.84
C ARG A 257 -5.14 1.13 -7.11
N ASP A 258 -4.34 1.69 -8.01
CA ASP A 258 -4.30 3.12 -8.20
C ASP A 258 -4.11 3.46 -9.68
N CYS A 259 -4.85 4.45 -10.17
CA CYS A 259 -4.81 4.85 -11.57
C CYS A 259 -5.28 6.28 -11.82
N ASP A 260 -4.31 7.15 -12.09
CA ASP A 260 -4.56 8.59 -12.22
C ASP A 260 -4.35 9.09 -13.64
N ASP A 261 -5.15 10.07 -14.05
CA ASP A 261 -4.85 10.89 -15.22
C ASP A 261 -3.84 12.00 -14.87
N ILE A 262 -2.56 11.68 -15.01
CA ILE A 262 -1.45 12.62 -14.80
C ILE A 262 -1.28 13.65 -15.94
N GLY A 263 -2.24 13.71 -16.87
CA GLY A 263 -2.31 14.69 -17.94
C GLY A 263 -1.58 14.30 -19.23
N ASN A 264 -1.78 15.13 -20.27
CA ASN A 264 -1.23 14.92 -21.62
C ASN A 264 -1.54 13.55 -22.25
N GLY A 265 -2.62 12.88 -21.82
CA GLY A 265 -3.00 11.56 -22.31
C GLY A 265 -2.13 10.43 -21.76
N THR A 266 -1.52 10.64 -20.59
CA THR A 266 -0.75 9.63 -19.86
C THR A 266 -1.51 9.23 -18.60
N TYR A 267 -1.64 7.93 -18.37
CA TYR A 267 -2.13 7.39 -17.10
C TYR A 267 -0.98 6.80 -16.31
N MET A 268 -0.97 7.03 -15.00
CA MET A 268 -0.07 6.33 -14.09
C MET A 268 -0.84 5.21 -13.42
N ILE A 269 -0.27 4.00 -13.33
CA ILE A 269 -0.93 2.84 -12.75
C ILE A 269 -0.04 2.19 -11.69
N THR A 270 -0.59 1.95 -10.50
CA THR A 270 0.06 1.21 -9.41
C THR A 270 -0.41 -0.25 -9.41
N ASP A 271 0.47 -1.16 -9.84
CA ASP A 271 0.21 -2.61 -9.93
C ASP A 271 0.89 -3.33 -8.75
N SER A 272 0.25 -3.17 -7.57
CA SER A 272 0.79 -3.48 -6.25
C SER A 272 1.38 -4.87 -6.14
N ASN A 273 0.66 -5.88 -6.60
CA ASN A 273 1.09 -7.29 -6.50
C ASN A 273 2.15 -7.70 -7.52
N ASN A 274 2.51 -6.82 -8.46
CA ASN A 274 3.71 -6.93 -9.29
C ASN A 274 4.86 -6.03 -8.82
N GLY A 275 4.66 -5.23 -7.76
CA GLY A 275 5.71 -4.39 -7.17
C GLY A 275 6.22 -3.31 -8.12
N ARG A 276 5.32 -2.70 -8.89
CA ARG A 276 5.67 -1.73 -9.93
C ARG A 276 4.62 -0.64 -10.08
N ILE A 277 5.08 0.49 -10.60
CA ILE A 277 4.26 1.61 -11.08
C ILE A 277 4.64 1.83 -12.53
N PHE A 278 3.70 2.17 -13.41
CA PHE A 278 4.04 2.42 -14.81
C PHE A 278 3.15 3.48 -15.45
N PHE A 279 3.70 4.13 -16.47
CA PHE A 279 2.98 5.09 -17.29
C PHE A 279 2.43 4.42 -18.56
N VAL A 280 1.19 4.72 -18.90
CA VAL A 280 0.49 4.26 -20.10
C VAL A 280 0.15 5.45 -20.98
N ASP A 281 0.57 5.41 -22.25
CA ASP A 281 0.02 6.31 -23.26
C ASP A 281 -1.40 5.83 -23.59
N ARG A 282 -2.41 6.64 -23.25
CA ARG A 282 -3.82 6.30 -23.41
C ARG A 282 -4.18 6.03 -24.88
N ALA A 283 -3.63 6.81 -25.81
CA ALA A 283 -3.98 6.71 -27.22
C ALA A 283 -3.39 5.47 -27.88
N ALA A 284 -2.16 5.11 -27.52
CA ALA A 284 -1.44 3.97 -28.04
C ALA A 284 -1.73 2.67 -27.26
N GLY A 285 -2.18 2.76 -26.00
CA GLY A 285 -2.41 1.62 -25.11
C GLY A 285 -1.11 0.88 -24.78
N VAL A 286 -0.01 1.61 -24.61
CA VAL A 286 1.32 1.03 -24.35
C VAL A 286 1.96 1.63 -23.13
N ILE A 287 2.68 0.78 -22.39
CA ILE A 287 3.56 1.22 -21.30
C ILE A 287 4.72 2.00 -21.90
N THR A 288 4.89 3.24 -21.48
CA THR A 288 5.99 4.12 -21.90
C THR A 288 7.15 4.09 -20.93
N GLN A 289 6.86 3.88 -19.64
CA GLN A 289 7.85 3.81 -18.58
C GLN A 289 7.36 2.90 -17.45
N GLU A 290 8.27 2.20 -16.78
CA GLU A 290 7.99 1.32 -15.63
C GLU A 290 9.02 1.61 -14.55
N PHE A 291 8.55 1.70 -13.31
CA PHE A 291 9.30 2.01 -12.10
C PHE A 291 9.10 0.91 -11.07
N GLY A 292 10.01 0.84 -10.11
CA GLY A 292 9.98 -0.17 -9.07
C GLY A 292 10.70 -1.42 -9.52
N GLY A 293 10.03 -2.56 -9.47
CA GLY A 293 10.76 -3.81 -9.39
C GLY A 293 11.52 -3.78 -8.08
N TYR A 294 12.85 -3.90 -8.04
CA TYR A 294 13.62 -4.34 -6.86
C TYR A 294 13.47 -3.51 -5.56
N TYR A 295 12.95 -2.28 -5.61
CA TYR A 295 12.83 -1.40 -4.45
C TYR A 295 11.39 -1.09 -4.01
N LEU A 296 10.38 -1.49 -4.80
CA LEU A 296 8.98 -1.50 -4.37
C LEU A 296 8.57 -2.93 -4.01
N ALA A 297 7.95 -3.10 -2.83
CA ALA A 297 7.50 -4.40 -2.36
C ALA A 297 6.04 -4.65 -2.74
N GLN A 298 5.15 -3.72 -2.38
CA GLN A 298 3.74 -3.75 -2.72
C GLN A 298 3.21 -2.30 -2.67
N PRO A 299 3.56 -1.44 -3.66
CA PRO A 299 3.12 -0.05 -3.66
C PRO A 299 1.60 -0.02 -3.67
N TYR A 300 0.99 0.69 -2.74
CA TYR A 300 -0.47 0.69 -2.54
C TYR A 300 -1.12 1.80 -3.33
N GLU A 301 -0.64 3.01 -3.15
CA GLU A 301 -1.04 4.23 -3.81
C GLU A 301 0.25 4.91 -4.32
N ALA A 302 0.15 5.64 -5.42
CA ALA A 302 1.22 6.48 -5.90
C ALA A 302 0.70 7.71 -6.63
N ASP A 303 1.34 8.84 -6.34
CA ASP A 303 0.88 10.15 -6.75
C ASP A 303 1.91 10.89 -7.62
N TYR A 304 1.49 11.60 -8.67
CA TYR A 304 2.40 12.31 -9.58
C TYR A 304 2.47 13.81 -9.29
N ILE A 305 3.48 14.22 -8.54
CA ILE A 305 3.54 15.54 -7.92
C ILE A 305 4.72 16.39 -8.44
N GLU A 306 4.56 17.71 -8.39
CA GLU A 306 5.66 18.67 -8.64
C GLU A 306 6.17 19.26 -7.32
N ILE A 307 7.47 19.10 -7.05
CA ILE A 307 8.16 19.72 -5.92
C ILE A 307 9.30 20.60 -6.47
N ASP A 308 9.26 21.90 -6.17
CA ASP A 308 10.28 22.88 -6.59
C ASP A 308 10.60 22.88 -8.10
N GLY A 309 9.57 22.68 -8.95
CA GLY A 309 9.73 22.65 -10.41
C GLY A 309 10.26 21.35 -10.98
N LYS A 310 10.27 20.26 -10.18
CA LYS A 310 10.64 18.92 -10.60
C LYS A 310 9.52 17.93 -10.26
N ASN A 311 9.22 17.04 -11.20
CA ASN A 311 8.22 16.00 -10.99
C ASN A 311 8.79 14.80 -10.24
N TRP A 312 7.95 14.19 -9.40
CA TRP A 312 8.23 13.01 -8.62
C TRP A 312 7.02 12.07 -8.65
N ILE A 313 7.27 10.79 -8.45
CA ILE A 313 6.22 9.83 -8.08
C ILE A 313 6.36 9.61 -6.58
N LEU A 314 5.36 10.05 -5.83
CA LEU A 314 5.21 9.77 -4.40
C LEU A 314 4.54 8.41 -4.25
N VAL A 315 4.93 7.61 -3.26
CA VAL A 315 4.45 6.22 -3.12
C VAL A 315 4.33 5.83 -1.67
N GLY A 316 3.16 5.32 -1.29
CA GLY A 316 2.95 4.51 -0.10
C GLY A 316 3.29 3.04 -0.38
N ASP A 317 4.36 2.49 0.23
CA ASP A 317 4.70 1.06 0.14
C ASP A 317 4.60 0.40 1.52
N PRO A 318 3.41 -0.11 1.91
CA PRO A 318 3.13 -0.53 3.28
C PRO A 318 4.08 -1.60 3.82
N PRO A 319 4.47 -2.65 3.07
CA PRO A 319 5.54 -3.55 3.48
C PRO A 319 6.88 -2.91 3.78
N SER A 320 7.20 -1.81 3.09
CA SER A 320 8.40 -1.03 3.34
C SER A 320 8.25 -0.07 4.51
N THR A 321 7.04 0.15 5.04
CA THR A 321 6.75 1.10 6.14
C THR A 321 7.45 2.45 5.92
N SER A 322 7.46 2.92 4.68
CA SER A 322 8.23 4.08 4.25
C SER A 322 7.47 4.83 3.17
N ILE A 323 7.73 6.12 3.08
CA ILE A 323 7.28 6.98 1.97
C ILE A 323 8.43 7.05 0.97
N ILE A 324 8.14 6.92 -0.32
CA ILE A 324 9.15 6.87 -1.38
C ILE A 324 8.87 7.97 -2.40
N LEU A 325 9.88 8.80 -2.69
CA LEU A 325 9.85 9.70 -3.84
C LEU A 325 10.74 9.14 -4.94
N ILE A 326 10.17 8.83 -6.10
CA ILE A 326 10.88 8.33 -7.28
C ILE A 326 11.05 9.47 -8.28
N ASP A 327 12.28 9.68 -8.75
CA ASP A 327 12.59 10.57 -9.84
C ASP A 327 12.30 9.86 -11.18
N PRO A 328 11.25 10.28 -11.91
CA PRO A 328 10.86 9.61 -13.14
C PRO A 328 11.91 9.75 -14.25
N ASP A 329 12.79 10.75 -14.23
CA ASP A 329 13.80 10.96 -15.27
C ASP A 329 15.03 10.06 -15.08
N SER A 330 15.37 9.73 -13.84
CA SER A 330 16.60 9.01 -13.49
C SER A 330 16.39 7.62 -12.91
N ASP A 331 15.15 7.26 -12.56
CA ASP A 331 14.80 6.02 -11.84
C ASP A 331 15.58 5.87 -10.51
N THR A 332 15.89 7.02 -9.89
CA THR A 332 16.46 7.07 -8.54
C THR A 332 15.37 7.44 -7.54
N PHE A 333 15.56 7.07 -6.27
CA PHE A 333 14.54 7.32 -5.27
C PHE A 333 15.12 7.84 -3.95
N ILE A 334 14.27 8.56 -3.21
CA ILE A 334 14.48 9.00 -1.83
C ILE A 334 13.52 8.19 -0.96
N LEU A 335 14.04 7.68 0.16
CA LEU A 335 13.28 6.91 1.13
C LEU A 335 13.14 7.74 2.41
N PHE A 336 11.91 7.95 2.86
CA PHE A 336 11.61 8.52 4.16
C PHE A 336 11.15 7.42 5.10
N GLY A 337 11.79 7.34 6.26
CA GLY A 337 11.56 6.27 7.22
C GLY A 337 12.52 5.10 7.05
N ASN A 338 12.28 4.07 7.84
CA ASN A 338 13.13 2.90 7.94
C ASN A 338 12.29 1.65 7.65
N PRO A 339 12.71 0.73 6.77
CA PRO A 339 11.90 -0.43 6.42
C PRO A 339 11.80 -1.45 7.55
N VAL A 340 10.80 -1.25 8.40
CA VAL A 340 10.61 -1.94 9.68
C VAL A 340 10.43 -3.43 9.46
N ILE A 341 9.52 -3.85 8.57
CA ILE A 341 9.25 -5.28 8.34
C ILE A 341 10.50 -6.01 7.78
N PRO A 342 11.15 -5.51 6.70
CA PRO A 342 12.41 -6.08 6.24
C PRO A 342 13.49 -6.09 7.32
N ASN A 343 13.58 -5.07 8.16
CA ASN A 343 14.55 -5.01 9.25
C ASN A 343 14.27 -5.98 10.38
N TYR A 344 13.02 -6.20 10.78
CA TYR A 344 12.67 -7.25 11.75
C TYR A 344 13.01 -8.64 11.22
N LEU A 345 12.78 -8.89 9.93
CA LEU A 345 13.18 -10.14 9.30
C LEU A 345 14.72 -10.28 9.27
N ARG A 346 15.45 -9.21 8.97
CA ARG A 346 16.93 -9.15 9.10
C ARG A 346 17.38 -9.43 10.53
N LEU A 347 16.74 -8.84 11.53
CA LEU A 347 17.07 -9.03 12.95
C LEU A 347 16.85 -10.49 13.36
N PHE A 348 15.69 -11.05 13.03
CA PHE A 348 15.37 -12.44 13.32
C PHE A 348 16.38 -13.38 12.67
N VAL A 349 16.60 -13.28 11.35
CA VAL A 349 17.58 -14.13 10.64
C VAL A 349 18.99 -13.90 11.17
N GLY A 350 19.36 -12.67 11.51
CA GLY A 350 20.63 -12.32 12.13
C GLY A 350 20.85 -13.02 13.47
N LEU A 351 19.83 -13.10 14.34
CA LEU A 351 19.88 -13.87 15.58
C LEU A 351 20.09 -15.36 15.32
N PHE A 352 19.44 -15.92 14.29
CA PHE A 352 19.68 -17.30 13.85
C PHE A 352 21.12 -17.50 13.36
N SER A 353 21.68 -16.57 12.59
CA SER A 353 23.08 -16.62 12.15
C SER A 353 24.05 -16.57 13.33
N VAL A 354 23.79 -15.72 14.32
CA VAL A 354 24.59 -15.66 15.55
C VAL A 354 24.49 -16.98 16.32
N TYR A 355 23.29 -17.53 16.49
CA TYR A 355 23.07 -18.82 17.15
C TYR A 355 23.82 -19.95 16.45
N TYR A 356 23.67 -20.11 15.14
CA TYR A 356 24.39 -21.15 14.38
C TYR A 356 25.90 -20.91 14.35
N GLY A 357 26.35 -19.66 14.43
CA GLY A 357 27.75 -19.31 14.63
C GLY A 357 28.30 -19.87 15.95
N PHE A 358 27.56 -19.72 17.06
CA PHE A 358 27.91 -20.32 18.34
C PHE A 358 27.88 -21.85 18.31
N MET A 359 26.85 -22.45 17.68
CA MET A 359 26.73 -23.91 17.58
C MET A 359 27.85 -24.51 16.74
N PHE A 360 28.18 -23.91 15.60
CA PHE A 360 29.33 -24.29 14.77
C PHE A 360 30.64 -24.20 15.56
N ALA A 361 30.86 -23.10 16.26
CA ALA A 361 32.03 -22.91 17.12
C ALA A 361 32.12 -24.01 18.20
N ALA A 362 31.03 -24.27 18.91
CA ALA A 362 30.98 -25.30 19.95
C ALA A 362 31.28 -26.69 19.39
N ALA A 363 30.62 -27.08 18.29
CA ALA A 363 30.85 -28.36 17.62
C ALA A 363 32.30 -28.50 17.15
N PHE A 364 32.85 -27.45 16.53
CA PHE A 364 34.22 -27.45 16.01
C PHE A 364 35.27 -27.66 17.12
N ILE A 365 35.07 -27.03 18.29
CA ILE A 365 35.97 -27.15 19.45
C ILE A 365 35.96 -28.56 20.04
N GLN A 366 34.83 -29.25 19.98
CA GLN A 366 34.67 -30.60 20.53
C GLN A 366 35.34 -31.67 19.67
N THR A 367 35.76 -31.35 18.44
CA THR A 367 36.44 -32.32 17.57
C THR A 367 37.84 -32.67 18.06
N ASP A 368 38.17 -33.96 18.00
CA ASP A 368 39.48 -34.53 18.28
C ASP A 368 40.45 -34.40 17.10
N GLU A 369 39.93 -34.23 15.88
CA GLU A 369 40.67 -34.15 14.61
C GLU A 369 41.76 -33.08 14.57
N GLU A 370 42.96 -33.42 14.08
CA GLU A 370 44.10 -32.48 13.96
C GLU A 370 44.00 -31.51 12.79
N SER A 371 43.37 -31.93 11.70
CA SER A 371 43.18 -31.13 10.49
C SER A 371 41.85 -30.40 10.51
N ILE A 372 41.87 -29.10 10.16
CA ILE A 372 40.64 -28.31 9.99
C ILE A 372 39.68 -28.98 9.01
N ILE A 373 40.21 -29.50 7.89
CA ILE A 373 39.40 -30.18 6.88
C ILE A 373 38.79 -31.46 7.44
N ALA A 374 39.48 -32.16 8.33
CA ALA A 374 38.94 -33.35 8.98
C ALA A 374 37.86 -32.98 10.01
N SER A 375 38.06 -31.93 10.82
CA SER A 375 37.02 -31.38 11.71
C SER A 375 35.77 -30.96 10.94
N LEU A 376 35.93 -30.27 9.79
CA LEU A 376 34.81 -29.83 8.95
C LEU A 376 34.04 -30.99 8.29
N LYS A 377 34.65 -32.18 8.18
CA LYS A 377 33.97 -33.38 7.65
C LYS A 377 33.19 -34.15 8.72
N LYS A 378 33.35 -33.81 10.01
CA LYS A 378 32.54 -34.42 11.07
C LYS A 378 31.07 -34.00 10.88
N PRO A 379 30.11 -34.94 10.92
CA PRO A 379 28.70 -34.64 10.67
C PRO A 379 28.15 -33.49 11.52
N GLU A 380 28.50 -33.47 12.81
CA GLU A 380 28.08 -32.46 13.78
C GLU A 380 28.63 -31.06 13.49
N VAL A 381 29.84 -30.95 12.91
CA VAL A 381 30.42 -29.65 12.52
C VAL A 381 29.88 -29.21 11.17
N TYR A 382 29.81 -30.15 10.22
CA TYR A 382 29.37 -29.89 8.86
C TYR A 382 27.91 -29.42 8.82
N ARG A 383 27.04 -30.02 9.64
CA ARG A 383 25.64 -29.60 9.79
C ARG A 383 25.53 -28.14 10.21
N GLU A 384 26.24 -27.73 11.27
CA GLU A 384 26.17 -26.36 11.77
C GLU A 384 26.76 -25.36 10.77
N LEU A 385 27.80 -25.75 10.03
CA LEU A 385 28.34 -24.92 8.95
C LEU A 385 27.32 -24.71 7.82
N ILE A 386 26.57 -25.75 7.43
CA ILE A 386 25.49 -25.63 6.45
C ILE A 386 24.41 -24.67 6.98
N MET A 387 23.93 -24.86 8.21
CA MET A 387 22.88 -24.01 8.79
C MET A 387 23.33 -22.55 8.90
N LEU A 388 24.56 -22.32 9.34
CA LEU A 388 25.17 -20.98 9.37
C LEU A 388 25.22 -20.36 7.96
N THR A 389 25.72 -21.10 6.97
CA THR A 389 25.84 -20.62 5.58
C THR A 389 24.47 -20.30 5.00
N LEU A 390 23.48 -21.18 5.18
CA LEU A 390 22.10 -20.95 4.74
C LEU A 390 21.51 -19.70 5.41
N SER A 391 21.66 -19.55 6.72
CA SER A 391 21.15 -18.37 7.43
C SER A 391 21.79 -17.07 6.93
N PHE A 392 23.08 -17.09 6.60
CA PHE A 392 23.79 -15.92 6.07
C PHE A 392 23.36 -15.58 4.64
N ILE A 393 23.15 -16.59 3.79
CA ILE A 393 22.56 -16.39 2.45
C ILE A 393 21.17 -15.79 2.57
N ILE A 394 20.33 -16.30 3.47
CA ILE A 394 18.99 -15.74 3.72
C ILE A 394 19.13 -14.29 4.21
N LEU A 395 20.03 -13.99 5.14
CA LEU A 395 20.23 -12.63 5.66
C LEU A 395 20.61 -11.63 4.55
N LEU A 396 21.53 -12.03 3.66
CA LEU A 396 21.96 -11.20 2.53
C LEU A 396 20.84 -10.98 1.49
N HIS A 397 19.95 -11.96 1.33
CA HIS A 397 18.90 -11.94 0.33
C HIS A 397 17.51 -11.77 0.93
N VAL A 398 17.40 -11.28 2.17
CA VAL A 398 16.14 -11.31 2.90
C VAL A 398 15.07 -10.40 2.27
N GLY A 399 15.48 -9.28 1.68
CA GLY A 399 14.58 -8.42 0.90
C GLY A 399 14.07 -9.14 -0.35
N SER A 400 14.95 -9.83 -1.08
CA SER A 400 14.57 -10.66 -2.23
C SER A 400 13.68 -11.83 -1.85
N LEU A 401 13.94 -12.47 -0.71
CA LEU A 401 13.11 -13.55 -0.17
C LEU A 401 11.74 -13.04 0.23
N TYR A 402 11.68 -11.93 0.98
CA TYR A 402 10.42 -11.32 1.39
C TYR A 402 9.57 -11.00 0.17
N ARG A 403 10.17 -10.36 -0.84
CA ARG A 403 9.50 -10.03 -2.08
C ARG A 403 9.08 -11.25 -2.89
N TYR A 404 9.91 -12.29 -2.97
CA TYR A 404 9.49 -13.57 -3.56
C TYR A 404 8.28 -14.16 -2.82
N LEU A 405 8.24 -14.07 -1.49
CA LEU A 405 7.08 -14.52 -0.73
C LEU A 405 5.85 -13.68 -1.07
N VAL A 406 5.98 -12.34 -1.15
CA VAL A 406 4.90 -11.44 -1.61
C VAL A 406 4.44 -11.85 -3.01
N GLU A 407 5.33 -11.93 -4.01
CA GLU A 407 5.01 -12.34 -5.39
C GLU A 407 4.27 -13.69 -5.50
N PHE A 408 4.49 -14.61 -4.55
CA PHE A 408 3.89 -15.95 -4.52
C PHE A 408 2.72 -16.09 -3.54
N GLY A 409 2.10 -14.97 -3.15
CA GLY A 409 0.82 -14.98 -2.42
C GLY A 409 0.93 -14.77 -0.92
N LEU A 410 2.08 -14.34 -0.39
CA LEU A 410 2.15 -13.86 0.99
C LEU A 410 1.20 -12.66 1.17
N TRP A 411 1.01 -11.82 0.15
CA TRP A 411 0.01 -10.77 0.17
C TRP A 411 -1.38 -11.32 0.48
N GLY A 412 -1.83 -12.39 -0.18
CA GLY A 412 -3.16 -12.97 0.07
C GLY A 412 -3.31 -13.56 1.46
N ILE A 413 -2.22 -14.07 2.06
CA ILE A 413 -2.23 -14.54 3.46
C ILE A 413 -2.27 -13.33 4.41
N MET A 414 -1.46 -12.31 4.15
CA MET A 414 -1.44 -11.07 4.94
C MET A 414 -2.80 -10.40 4.89
N ASP A 415 -3.38 -10.26 3.71
CA ASP A 415 -4.66 -9.66 3.44
C ASP A 415 -5.79 -10.44 4.13
N GLN A 416 -5.84 -11.77 4.00
CA GLN A 416 -6.80 -12.58 4.76
C GLN A 416 -6.63 -12.47 6.27
N ALA A 417 -5.39 -12.43 6.78
CA ALA A 417 -5.13 -12.29 8.21
C ALA A 417 -5.54 -10.90 8.72
N ILE A 418 -5.32 -9.87 7.90
CA ILE A 418 -5.71 -8.48 8.10
C ILE A 418 -7.24 -8.37 8.16
N HIS A 419 -7.94 -8.88 7.15
CA HIS A 419 -9.40 -8.87 7.08
C HIS A 419 -10.03 -9.69 8.22
N ALA A 420 -9.46 -10.85 8.56
CA ALA A 420 -9.94 -11.66 9.70
C ALA A 420 -9.74 -10.95 11.05
N TRP A 421 -8.77 -10.03 11.15
CA TRP A 421 -8.52 -9.21 12.33
C TRP A 421 -9.33 -7.91 12.35
N ALA A 422 -9.70 -7.38 11.18
CA ALA A 422 -10.63 -6.25 11.05
C ALA A 422 -12.08 -6.68 11.34
N ALA A 423 -12.46 -7.90 10.94
CA ALA A 423 -13.81 -8.43 11.10
C ALA A 423 -14.15 -8.95 12.51
N GLY A 424 -13.22 -8.90 13.47
CA GLY A 424 -13.39 -9.43 14.84
C GLY A 424 -12.90 -8.48 15.91
#